data_AF-A0A7C3SE10-F1
#
_entry.id   AF-A0A7C3SE10-F1
#
_cell.length_a   1.000
_cell.length_b   1.000
_cell.length_c   1.000
_cell.angle_alpha   90.00
_cell.angle_beta   90.00
_cell.angle_gamma   90.00
#
_symmetry.space_group_name_H-M   'P 1'
#
loop_
_entity.id
_entity.type
_entity.pdbx_description
1 polymer ?
#
loop_
_entity_poly.entity_id
_entity_poly.type
_entity_poly.pdbx_seq_one_letter_code
_entity_poly.pdbx_strand_id
1 'polypeptide(L)' 'MDSWRDVFGGVLEKVLAEHKEASIGVVGCWAKGINYPVCELDLIVISPKKESCFERRVEGDLIVDVKYVDQTYLSGQFEG' A
#
# COMPACT_ATOMS: atom_id res chain seq x y z
N MET A 1 18.67 -10.53 13.83
CA MET A 1 17.40 -10.84 13.16
C MET A 1 16.57 -9.59 13.32
N ASP A 2 16.48 -8.78 12.28
CA ASP A 2 15.59 -7.62 12.31
C ASP A 2 14.17 -8.14 12.52
N SER A 3 13.44 -7.53 13.46
CA SER A 3 12.07 -7.94 13.70
C SER A 3 11.28 -7.71 12.42
N TRP A 4 10.28 -8.55 12.11
CA TRP A 4 9.36 -8.28 10.99
C TRP A 4 8.71 -6.89 11.11
N ARG A 5 8.65 -6.33 12.33
CA ARG A 5 8.22 -4.95 12.62
C ARG A 5 9.16 -3.90 12.04
N ASP A 6 10.47 -4.15 12.08
CA ASP A 6 11.49 -3.24 11.56
C ASP A 6 11.48 -3.25 10.03
N VAL A 7 11.32 -4.44 9.43
CA VAL A 7 11.12 -4.60 7.98
C VAL A 7 9.84 -3.87 7.54
N PHE A 8 8.73 -4.07 8.25
CA PHE A 8 7.47 -3.37 7.97
C PHE A 8 7.60 -1.85 8.06
N GLY A 9 8.17 -1.35 9.16
CA GLY A 9 8.34 0.09 9.38
C GLY A 9 9.17 0.73 8.27
N GLY A 10 10.30 0.11 7.93
CA GLY A 10 11.16 0.61 6.85
C GLY A 10 10.51 0.55 5.47
N VAL A 11 9.78 -0.51 5.14
CA VAL A 11 9.07 -0.62 3.85
C VAL A 11 7.93 0.40 3.76
N LEU A 12 7.14 0.56 4.82
CA LEU A 12 6.06 1.54 4.85
C LEU A 12 6.60 2.97 4.73
N GLU A 13 7.69 3.29 5.43
CA GLU A 13 8.35 4.60 5.32
C GLU A 13 8.86 4.88 3.90
N LYS A 14 9.44 3.89 3.22
CA LYS A 14 9.85 4.02 1.81
C LYS A 14 8.67 4.31 0.90
N VAL A 15 7.59 3.54 1.01
CA VAL A 15 6.39 3.72 0.17
C VAL A 15 5.74 5.09 0.43
N LEU A 16 5.65 5.51 1.69
CA LEU A 16 5.19 6.86 2.07
C LEU A 16 6.08 7.96 1.49
N ALA A 17 7.40 7.74 1.44
CA ALA A 17 8.34 8.69 0.86
C ALA A 17 8.25 8.76 -0.69
N GLU A 18 7.94 7.65 -1.36
CA GLU A 18 7.71 7.58 -2.81
C GLU A 18 6.42 8.31 -3.23
N HIS A 19 5.41 8.34 -2.36
CA HIS A 19 4.09 8.89 -2.67
C HIS A 19 3.68 10.05 -1.75
N LYS A 20 4.62 10.92 -1.37
CA LYS A 20 4.39 12.03 -0.41
C LYS A 20 3.18 12.92 -0.68
N GLU A 21 2.78 13.08 -1.93
CA GLU A 21 1.66 13.93 -2.34
C GLU A 21 0.35 13.16 -2.52
N ALA A 22 0.36 11.83 -2.38
CA ALA A 22 -0.79 10.96 -2.57
C ALA A 22 -1.39 10.54 -1.22
N SER A 23 -2.71 10.31 -1.20
CA SER A 23 -3.36 9.69 -0.03
C SER A 23 -3.10 8.18 -0.08
N ILE A 24 -2.54 7.62 1.00
CA ILE A 24 -2.24 6.18 1.12
C ILE A 24 -3.09 5.57 2.22
N GLY A 25 -3.72 4.43 1.92
CA GLY A 25 -4.40 3.58 2.90
C GLY A 25 -3.74 2.20 2.99
N VAL A 26 -3.53 1.71 4.20
CA VAL A 26 -3.21 0.30 4.45
C VAL A 26 -4.51 -0.49 4.46
N VAL A 27 -4.55 -1.62 3.76
CA VAL A 27 -5.71 -2.53 3.72
C VAL A 27 -5.30 -3.96 4.09
N GLY A 28 -6.21 -4.92 3.90
CA GLY A 28 -5.89 -6.34 4.11
C GLY A 28 -5.63 -6.72 5.57
N CYS A 29 -4.68 -7.65 5.78
CA CYS A 29 -4.37 -8.18 7.10
C CYS A 29 -3.83 -7.10 8.06
N TRP A 30 -2.93 -6.26 7.55
CA TRP A 30 -2.25 -5.24 8.35
C TRP A 30 -3.18 -4.15 8.85
N ALA A 31 -4.18 -3.76 8.06
CA ALA A 31 -5.23 -2.83 8.50
C ALA A 31 -6.07 -3.36 9.67
N LYS A 32 -6.10 -4.70 9.85
CA LYS A 32 -6.81 -5.37 10.96
C LYS A 32 -5.89 -5.69 12.14
N GLY A 33 -4.63 -5.23 12.11
CA GLY A 33 -3.62 -5.59 13.10
C GLY A 33 -3.15 -7.04 13.02
N ILE A 34 -3.45 -7.75 11.93
CA ILE A 34 -3.00 -9.13 11.67
C ILE A 34 -1.69 -9.05 10.89
N ASN A 35 -0.60 -9.53 11.49
CA ASN A 35 0.77 -9.35 11.00
C ASN A 35 1.59 -10.65 11.08
N TYR A 36 0.98 -11.76 10.66
CA TYR A 36 1.68 -13.02 10.55
C TYR A 36 2.78 -12.95 9.46
N PRO A 37 3.83 -13.77 9.53
CA PRO A 37 4.91 -13.79 8.52
C PRO A 37 4.43 -14.04 7.08
N VAL A 38 3.23 -14.59 6.91
CA VAL A 38 2.62 -14.90 5.61
C VAL A 38 1.81 -13.73 5.04
N CYS A 39 1.59 -12.66 5.81
CA CYS A 39 0.77 -11.55 5.40
C CYS A 39 1.55 -10.59 4.50
N GLU A 40 1.10 -10.42 3.26
CA GLU A 40 1.55 -9.33 2.38
C GLU A 40 1.08 -7.97 2.90
N LEU A 41 1.84 -6.91 2.56
CA LEU A 41 1.46 -5.53 2.85
C LEU A 41 0.64 -4.97 1.69
N ASP A 42 -0.66 -4.86 1.90
CA ASP A 42 -1.60 -4.32 0.93
C ASP A 42 -1.80 -2.80 1.13
N LEU A 43 -1.58 -2.02 0.07
CA LEU A 43 -1.70 -0.58 0.07
C LEU A 43 -2.62 -0.11 -1.06
N ILE A 44 -3.42 0.93 -0.78
CA ILE A 44 -4.16 1.70 -1.77
C ILE A 44 -3.55 3.09 -1.84
N VAL A 45 -3.11 3.51 -3.02
CA VAL A 45 -2.59 4.85 -3.27
C VAL A 45 -3.57 5.60 -4.18
N ILE A 46 -4.17 6.67 -3.66
CA ILE A 46 -5.03 7.57 -4.43
C ILE A 46 -4.14 8.64 -5.05
N SER A 47 -3.91 8.53 -6.36
CA SER A 47 -3.00 9.40 -7.10
C SER A 47 -3.63 9.85 -8.43
N PRO A 48 -3.38 11.10 -8.87
CA PRO A 48 -3.84 11.58 -10.17
C PRO A 48 -3.06 10.97 -11.35
N LYS A 49 -1.95 10.25 -11.09
CA LYS A 49 -1.11 9.66 -12.15
C LYS A 49 -1.49 8.22 -12.46
N LYS A 50 -1.63 7.96 -13.76
CA LYS A 50 -2.23 6.75 -14.36
C LYS A 50 -1.18 5.78 -14.89
N GLU A 51 -0.10 5.52 -14.16
CA GLU A 51 1.04 4.78 -14.72
C GLU A 51 1.03 3.28 -14.47
N SER A 52 0.20 2.77 -13.55
CA SER A 52 -0.26 1.37 -13.53
C SER A 52 -1.44 1.25 -12.56
N CYS A 53 -2.34 0.29 -12.76
CA CYS A 53 -3.44 0.06 -11.82
C CYS A 53 -3.04 -0.80 -10.62
N PHE A 54 -1.85 -1.41 -10.64
CA PHE A 54 -1.37 -2.35 -9.62
C PHE A 54 0.12 -2.60 -9.80
N GLU A 55 0.86 -2.63 -8.69
CA GLU A 55 2.26 -2.99 -8.60
C GLU A 55 2.43 -4.00 -7.47
N ARG A 56 3.15 -5.10 -7.73
CA ARG A 56 3.60 -6.04 -6.71
C ARG A 56 5.11 -6.06 -6.70
N ARG A 57 5.71 -5.94 -5.52
CA ARG A 57 7.16 -6.04 -5.31
C ARG A 57 7.48 -6.85 -4.06
N VAL A 58 8.73 -7.29 -3.96
CA VAL A 58 9.25 -8.03 -2.81
C VAL A 58 10.35 -7.19 -2.17
N GLU A 59 10.17 -6.80 -0.92
CA GLU A 59 11.13 -6.03 -0.12
C GLU A 59 11.62 -6.91 1.04
N GLY A 60 12.82 -7.47 0.90
CA GLY A 60 13.30 -8.52 1.81
C GLY A 60 12.41 -9.75 1.71
N ASP A 61 11.77 -10.13 2.82
CA ASP A 61 10.82 -11.25 2.88
C ASP A 61 9.34 -10.80 2.82
N LEU A 62 9.08 -9.50 2.65
CA LEU A 62 7.74 -8.92 2.61
C LEU A 62 7.27 -8.70 1.17
N ILE A 63 6.14 -9.32 0.81
CA ILE A 63 5.41 -8.99 -0.41
C ILE A 63 4.65 -7.69 -0.18
N VAL A 64 4.79 -6.73 -1.10
CA VAL A 64 4.13 -5.44 -1.05
C VAL A 64 3.28 -5.28 -2.30
N ASP A 65 1.98 -5.10 -2.08
CA ASP A 65 0.97 -4.93 -3.11
C ASP A 65 0.44 -3.51 -3.06
N VAL A 66 0.62 -2.76 -4.15
CA VAL A 66 0.19 -1.37 -4.26
C VAL A 66 -0.87 -1.26 -5.34
N LYS A 67 -2.11 -0.97 -4.91
CA LYS A 67 -3.22 -0.64 -5.80
C LYS A 67 -3.30 0.86 -5.98
N TYR A 68 -3.02 1.33 -7.19
CA TYR A 68 -3.25 2.72 -7.55
C TYR A 68 -4.71 2.94 -7.94
N VAL A 69 -5.36 3.92 -7.33
CA VAL A 69 -6.74 4.32 -7.61
C VAL A 69 -6.75 5.75 -8.10
N ASP A 70 -7.35 5.95 -9.27
CA ASP A 70 -7.59 7.27 -9.82
C ASP A 70 -8.64 7.99 -8.96
N GLN A 71 -8.35 9.21 -8.53
CA GLN A 71 -9.28 9.99 -7.72
C GLN A 71 -10.61 10.24 -8.43
N THR A 72 -10.61 10.30 -9.77
CA THR A 72 -11.83 10.45 -10.59
C THR A 72 -12.70 9.18 -10.60
N TYR A 73 -12.12 8.01 -10.37
CA TYR A 73 -12.86 6.75 -10.23
C TYR A 73 -13.74 6.77 -8.97
N LEU A 74 -13.27 7.41 -7.89
CA LEU A 74 -14.01 7.51 -6.64
C LEU A 74 -15.14 8.54 -6.71
N SER A 75 -14.95 9.66 -7.44
CA SER A 75 -16.01 10.67 -7.58
C SER A 75 -17.26 10.17 -8.32
N GLY A 76 -17.13 9.18 -9.21
CA GLY A 76 -18.26 8.62 -9.94
C GLY A 76 -19.09 7.57 -9.19
N GLN A 77 -18.65 7.11 -8.01
CA GLN A 77 -19.36 6.08 -7.24
C GLN A 77 -20.29 6.62 -6.14
N PHE A 78 -20.21 7.91 -5.79
CA PHE A 78 -21.05 8.53 -4.76
C PHE A 78 -22.24 9.33 -5.31
N GLU A 79 -22.45 9.32 -6.62
CA GLU A 79 -23.61 9.95 -7.29
C GLU A 79 -24.76 8.96 -7.58
N GLY A 80 -24.77 7.77 -6.94
CA GLY A 80 -25.79 6.72 -7.10
C GLY A 80 -26.77 6.62 -5.93
#